data_AF-A0AAF0E7H2-F1
#
_entry.id   AF-A0AAF0E7H2-F1
#
_cell.length_a   1.000
_cell.length_b   1.000
_cell.length_c   1.000
_cell.angle_alpha   90.00
_cell.angle_beta   90.00
_cell.angle_gamma   90.00
#
_symmetry.space_group_name_H-M   'P 1'
#
loop_
_entity.id
_entity.type
_entity.pdbx_description
1 polymer ?
#
loop_
_entity_poly.entity_id
_entity_poly.type
_entity_poly.pdbx_seq_one_letter_code
_entity_poly.pdbx_strand_id
1 'polypeptide(L)'
;MNAIGYQFPKDGWQTILLLAFFLYVDQADVGTLGARIRNAVGGPRTLDVLRKLTVLVHIGEALAMLVVNIKRQSSPLVTLKWVATTFVLGYPSWVTFGRINNGVW
;
A
#
# COMPACT_ATOMS: atom_id res chain seq x y z
N MET A 1 27.94 -8.84 0.70
CA MET A 1 26.53 -8.52 0.33
C MET A 1 26.20 -7.17 0.91
N ASN A 2 25.67 -6.22 0.12
CA ASN A 2 25.22 -4.94 0.68
C ASN A 2 24.02 -5.21 1.60
N ALA A 3 24.10 -4.77 2.85
CA ALA A 3 23.00 -4.89 3.78
C ALA A 3 21.80 -4.10 3.25
N ILE A 4 20.63 -4.72 3.20
CA ILE A 4 19.38 -4.03 2.83
C ILE A 4 19.14 -2.90 3.84
N GLY A 5 19.10 -1.68 3.33
CA GLY A 5 18.77 -0.48 4.09
C GLY A 5 17.27 -0.29 4.19
N TYR A 6 16.83 0.51 5.16
CA TYR A 6 15.44 0.94 5.29
C TYR A 6 15.35 2.46 5.22
N GLN A 7 14.40 2.95 4.41
CA GLN A 7 13.99 4.34 4.40
C GLN A 7 12.47 4.39 4.20
N PHE A 8 11.79 5.21 5.02
CA PHE A 8 10.36 5.40 4.84
C PHE A 8 10.06 6.12 3.51
N PRO A 9 9.05 5.70 2.73
CA PRO A 9 8.71 6.32 1.46
C PRO A 9 8.23 7.76 1.64
N LYS A 10 8.97 8.72 1.07
CA LYS A 10 8.59 10.13 1.08
C LYS A 10 7.28 10.39 0.32
N ASP A 11 7.03 9.58 -0.71
CA ASP A 11 5.84 9.68 -1.57
C ASP A 11 4.64 8.88 -1.02
N GLY A 12 4.78 8.28 0.17
CA GLY A 12 3.71 7.49 0.83
C GLY A 12 2.43 8.28 1.13
N TRP A 13 2.50 9.61 1.16
CA TRP A 13 1.33 10.47 1.36
C TRP A 13 0.26 10.27 0.30
N GLN A 14 0.63 9.86 -0.92
CA GLN A 14 -0.31 9.61 -2.02
C GLN A 14 -1.28 8.48 -1.66
N THR A 15 -0.77 7.36 -1.13
CA THR A 15 -1.59 6.24 -0.67
C THR A 15 -2.48 6.66 0.50
N ILE A 16 -1.95 7.47 1.42
CA ILE A 16 -2.73 7.98 2.57
C ILE A 16 -3.90 8.85 2.10
N LEU A 17 -3.67 9.77 1.15
CA LEU A 17 -4.74 10.58 0.59
C LEU A 17 -5.78 9.75 -0.17
N LEU A 18 -5.33 8.74 -0.91
CA LEU A 18 -6.23 7.82 -1.62
C LEU A 18 -7.12 7.05 -0.62
N LEU A 19 -6.54 6.54 0.47
CA LEU A 19 -7.27 5.86 1.53
C LEU A 19 -8.29 6.80 2.21
N ALA A 20 -7.87 8.03 2.51
CA ALA A 20 -8.75 9.04 3.10
C ALA A 20 -9.93 9.38 2.17
N PHE A 21 -9.66 9.54 0.87
CA PHE A 21 -10.70 9.76 -0.14
C PHE A 21 -11.64 8.56 -0.24
N PHE A 22 -11.10 7.34 -0.23
CA PHE A 22 -11.91 6.12 -0.29
C PHE A 22 -12.85 6.03 0.92
N LEU A 23 -12.34 6.29 2.14
CA LEU A 23 -13.13 6.34 3.36
C LEU A 23 -14.21 7.42 3.30
N TYR A 24 -13.87 8.62 2.82
CA TYR A 24 -14.82 9.71 2.63
C TYR A 24 -15.98 9.30 1.71
N VAL A 25 -15.69 8.67 0.56
CA VAL A 25 -16.71 8.23 -0.40
C VAL A 25 -17.54 7.06 0.15
N ASP A 26 -16.90 6.11 0.82
CA ASP A 26 -17.55 4.93 1.38
C ASP A 26 -18.53 5.28 2.50
N GLN A 27 -18.14 6.18 3.39
CA GLN A 27 -18.91 6.60 4.57
C GLN A 27 -19.83 7.79 4.31
N ALA A 28 -19.96 8.24 3.06
CA ALA A 28 -20.73 9.43 2.73
C ALA A 28 -22.24 9.26 2.98
N ASP A 29 -22.83 10.24 3.65
CA ASP A 29 -24.27 10.35 3.86
C ASP A 29 -25.03 10.64 2.56
N VAL A 30 -26.30 10.26 2.52
CA VAL A 30 -27.18 10.46 1.36
C VAL A 30 -27.27 11.95 1.01
N GLY A 31 -27.19 12.27 -0.28
CA GLY A 31 -27.29 13.64 -0.79
C GLY A 31 -25.97 14.42 -0.82
N THR A 32 -24.90 13.92 -0.19
CA THR A 32 -23.57 14.54 -0.21
C THR A 32 -22.82 14.29 -1.53
N LEU A 33 -21.74 15.06 -1.76
CA LEU A 33 -20.83 14.84 -2.89
C LEU A 33 -20.23 13.43 -2.86
N GLY A 34 -19.79 12.95 -1.70
CA GLY A 34 -19.25 11.60 -1.55
C GLY A 34 -20.26 10.51 -1.97
N ALA A 35 -21.55 10.66 -1.65
CA ALA A 35 -22.57 9.71 -2.08
C ALA A 35 -22.81 9.74 -3.59
N ARG A 36 -22.71 10.91 -4.23
CA ARG A 36 -22.79 11.03 -5.70
C ARG A 36 -21.61 10.32 -6.37
N ILE A 37 -20.40 10.50 -5.84
CA ILE A 37 -19.20 9.80 -6.32
C ILE A 37 -19.37 8.29 -6.14
N ARG A 38 -19.78 7.84 -4.94
CA ARG A 38 -20.05 6.42 -4.65
C ARG A 38 -21.00 5.81 -5.68
N ASN A 39 -22.09 6.50 -5.99
CA ASN A 39 -23.07 6.02 -6.97
C ASN A 39 -22.51 6.02 -8.40
N ALA A 40 -21.72 7.03 -8.77
CA ALA A 40 -21.07 7.10 -10.08
C ALA A 40 -20.06 5.96 -10.32
N VAL A 41 -19.40 5.46 -9.26
CA VAL A 41 -18.47 4.31 -9.35
C VAL A 41 -19.16 2.96 -9.15
N GLY A 42 -20.49 2.89 -9.21
CA GLY A 42 -21.26 1.64 -9.15
C GLY A 42 -21.84 1.29 -7.78
N GLY A 43 -21.78 2.21 -6.81
CA GLY A 43 -22.43 2.09 -5.51
C GLY A 43 -21.65 1.30 -4.46
N PRO A 44 -22.26 1.06 -3.28
CA PRO A 44 -21.60 0.44 -2.13
C PRO A 44 -21.01 -0.94 -2.41
N ARG A 45 -21.70 -1.77 -3.22
CA ARG A 45 -21.24 -3.12 -3.56
C ARG A 45 -19.92 -3.10 -4.33
N THR A 46 -19.80 -2.19 -5.30
CA THR A 46 -18.56 -2.06 -6.08
C THR A 46 -17.42 -1.56 -5.21
N LEU A 47 -17.67 -0.59 -4.32
CA LEU A 47 -16.66 -0.14 -3.36
C LEU A 47 -16.21 -1.25 -2.41
N ASP A 48 -17.10 -2.12 -1.93
CA ASP A 48 -16.70 -3.27 -1.11
C ASP A 48 -15.78 -4.23 -1.87
N VAL A 49 -16.10 -4.53 -3.14
CA VAL A 49 -15.24 -5.37 -3.99
C VAL A 49 -13.88 -4.70 -4.21
N LEU A 50 -13.85 -3.41 -4.55
CA LEU A 50 -12.60 -2.68 -4.74
C LEU A 50 -11.75 -2.67 -3.47
N ARG A 51 -12.36 -2.45 -2.30
CA ARG A 51 -11.66 -2.50 -1.01
C ARG A 51 -11.00 -3.86 -0.79
N LYS A 52 -11.75 -4.94 -0.99
CA LYS A 52 -11.23 -6.31 -0.83
C LYS A 52 -10.08 -6.60 -1.79
N LEU A 53 -10.23 -6.22 -3.06
CA LEU A 53 -9.16 -6.38 -4.05
C LEU A 53 -7.91 -5.57 -3.68
N THR A 54 -8.06 -4.32 -3.28
CA THR A 54 -6.93 -3.48 -2.83
C THR A 54 -6.21 -4.10 -1.64
N VAL A 55 -6.94 -4.57 -0.63
CA VAL A 55 -6.33 -5.25 0.53
C VAL A 55 -5.58 -6.51 0.09
N LEU A 56 -6.15 -7.33 -0.80
CA LEU A 56 -5.47 -8.52 -1.31
C LEU A 56 -4.19 -8.19 -2.09
N VAL A 57 -4.20 -7.12 -2.89
CA VAL A 57 -3.01 -6.63 -3.59
C VAL A 57 -1.92 -6.23 -2.59
N HIS A 58 -2.27 -5.46 -1.57
CA HIS A 58 -1.31 -5.03 -0.54
C HIS A 58 -0.74 -6.20 0.27
N ILE A 59 -1.55 -7.24 0.55
CA ILE A 59 -1.07 -8.49 1.15
C ILE A 59 -0.05 -9.15 0.20
N GLY A 60 -0.37 -9.26 -1.08
CA GLY A 60 0.52 -9.83 -2.10
C GLY A 60 1.86 -9.09 -2.19
N GLU A 61 1.81 -7.75 -2.21
CA GLU A 61 3.00 -6.89 -2.21
C GLU A 61 3.83 -7.08 -0.93
N ALA A 62 3.19 -7.12 0.24
CA ALA A 62 3.89 -7.32 1.51
C ALA A 62 4.57 -8.70 1.60
N LEU A 63 3.91 -9.75 1.10
CA LEU A 63 4.48 -11.11 1.03
C LEU A 63 5.64 -11.17 0.04
N ALA A 64 5.53 -10.53 -1.12
CA ALA A 64 6.64 -10.43 -2.06
C ALA A 64 7.83 -9.69 -1.42
N MET A 65 7.60 -8.58 -0.72
CA MET A 65 8.65 -7.84 0.00
C MET A 65 9.32 -8.71 1.08
N LEU A 66 8.53 -9.52 1.81
CA LEU A 66 9.06 -10.49 2.78
C LEU A 66 10.00 -11.49 2.11
N VAL A 67 9.58 -12.08 0.99
CA VAL A 67 10.39 -13.05 0.23
C VAL A 67 11.70 -12.42 -0.24
N VAL A 68 11.66 -11.20 -0.77
CA VAL A 68 12.87 -10.46 -1.18
C VAL A 68 13.81 -10.26 0.01
N ASN A 69 13.31 -9.79 1.14
CA ASN A 69 14.12 -9.53 2.32
C ASN A 69 14.76 -10.83 2.87
N ILE A 70 14.02 -11.96 2.87
CA ILE A 70 14.54 -13.28 3.26
C ILE A 70 15.64 -13.75 2.30
N LYS A 71 15.41 -13.67 0.99
CA LYS A 71 16.40 -14.06 -0.04
C LYS A 71 17.69 -13.25 0.07
N ARG A 72 17.60 -12.00 0.54
CA ARG A 72 18.74 -11.10 0.75
C ARG A 72 19.32 -11.18 2.17
N GLN A 73 18.85 -12.10 3.00
CA GLN A 73 19.31 -12.29 4.38
C GLN A 73 19.26 -10.97 5.19
N SER A 74 18.21 -10.17 4.97
CA SER A 74 18.02 -8.90 5.65
C SER A 74 17.78 -9.13 7.15
N SER A 75 18.16 -8.16 7.98
CA SER A 75 17.90 -8.29 9.42
C SER A 75 16.39 -8.35 9.70
N PRO A 76 15.94 -9.11 10.72
CA PRO A 76 14.51 -9.25 11.02
C PRO A 76 13.79 -7.90 11.22
N LEU A 77 14.47 -6.93 11.83
CA LEU A 77 13.92 -5.59 12.05
C LEU A 77 13.72 -4.82 10.73
N VAL A 78 14.67 -4.90 9.80
CA VAL A 78 14.56 -4.25 8.48
C VAL A 78 13.44 -4.91 7.67
N THR A 79 13.39 -6.25 7.69
CA THR A 79 12.32 -7.03 7.06
C THR A 79 10.95 -6.60 7.58
N LEU A 80 10.76 -6.53 8.90
CA LEU A 80 9.49 -6.13 9.50
C LEU A 80 9.09 -4.72 9.07
N LYS A 81 10.04 -3.76 9.10
CA LYS A 81 9.79 -2.38 8.68
C LYS A 81 9.36 -2.32 7.21
N TRP A 82 10.03 -3.04 6.32
CA TRP A 82 9.67 -3.07 4.90
C TRP A 82 8.33 -3.74 4.63
N VAL A 83 8.05 -4.88 5.26
CA VAL A 83 6.79 -5.61 5.09
C VAL A 83 5.61 -4.77 5.58
N ALA A 84 5.71 -4.19 6.79
CA ALA A 84 4.66 -3.32 7.33
C ALA A 84 4.44 -2.08 6.46
N THR A 85 5.53 -1.44 6.02
CA THR A 85 5.46 -0.25 5.16
C THR A 85 4.87 -0.57 3.79
N THR A 86 5.19 -1.73 3.22
CA THR A 86 4.63 -2.20 1.94
C THR A 86 3.16 -2.57 2.08
N PHE A 87 2.76 -3.21 3.19
CA PHE A 87 1.35 -3.51 3.44
C PHE A 87 0.49 -2.25 3.52
N VAL A 88 1.00 -1.17 4.12
CA VAL A 88 0.22 0.08 4.26
C VAL A 88 0.29 0.93 2.99
N LEU A 89 1.49 1.15 2.46
CA LEU A 89 1.70 2.13 1.39
C LEU A 89 1.65 1.52 0.00
N GLY A 90 1.89 0.22 -0.15
CA GLY A 90 1.94 -0.48 -1.43
C GLY A 90 3.12 -0.04 -2.31
N TYR A 91 2.85 0.20 -3.59
CA TYR A 91 3.83 0.57 -4.62
C TYR A 91 4.90 1.62 -4.24
N PRO A 92 4.58 2.77 -3.59
CA PRO A 92 5.59 3.72 -3.10
C PRO A 92 6.70 3.10 -2.24
N SER A 93 6.40 2.03 -1.50
CA SER A 93 7.39 1.27 -0.73
C SER A 93 8.38 0.56 -1.64
N TRP A 94 7.90 -0.09 -2.71
CA TRP A 94 8.75 -0.74 -3.69
C TRP A 94 9.65 0.25 -4.43
N VAL A 95 9.12 1.41 -4.83
CA VAL A 95 9.93 2.47 -5.47
C VAL A 95 11.07 2.92 -4.56
N THR A 96 10.77 3.17 -3.28
CA THR A 96 11.78 3.58 -2.29
C THR A 96 12.78 2.46 -2.04
N PHE A 97 12.30 1.23 -1.87
CA PHE A 97 13.14 0.04 -1.68
C PHE A 97 14.13 -0.13 -2.82
N GLY A 98 13.65 -0.13 -4.07
CA GLY A 98 14.50 -0.25 -5.25
C GLY A 98 15.50 0.89 -5.36
N ARG A 99 15.10 2.12 -5.05
CA ARG A 99 15.99 3.29 -5.12
C ARG A 99 17.16 3.19 -4.14
N ILE A 100 16.91 2.84 -2.88
CA ILE A 100 17.96 2.85 -1.85
C ILE A 100 18.76 1.55 -1.81
N ASN A 101 18.20 0.46 -2.34
CA ASN A 101 18.86 -0.84 -2.41
C ASN A 101 19.35 -1.17 -3.83
N ASN A 102 19.55 -0.18 -4.71
CA ASN A 102 20.12 -0.34 -6.06
C ASN A 102 19.40 -1.33 -6.99
N GLY A 103 18.06 -1.32 -6.99
CA GLY A 103 17.25 -2.18 -7.86
C GLY A 103 17.34 -3.67 -7.53
N VAL A 104 17.81 -4.00 -6.33
CA VAL A 104 18.00 -5.36 -5.84
C VAL A 104 16.65 -5.89 -5.36
N TRP A 105 15.90 -6.52 -6.26
CA TRP A 105 14.69 -7.29 -5.94
C TRP A 105 15.01 -8.75 -5.60
#